data_AF-A0A4D4MRJ3-F1
#
_entry.id   AF-A0A4D4MRJ3-F1
#
_cell.length_a   1.000
_cell.length_b   1.000
_cell.length_c   1.000
_cell.angle_alpha   90.00
_cell.angle_beta   90.00
_cell.angle_gamma   90.00
#
_symmetry.space_group_name_H-M   'P 1'
#
loop_
_entity.id
_entity.type
_entity.pdbx_description
1 polymer ?
#
loop_
_entity_poly.entity_id
_entity_poly.type
_entity_poly.pdbx_seq_one_letter_code
_entity_poly.pdbx_strand_id
1 'polypeptide(L)'
;MTSPEYIDYFHALPEPTRYRLTAEQKGLFKGIDGDLINEIFDLLYQKNLGGPVPTRLLTNSALNGATYENGTYTLTLRQEEQEKEYELRSQGLILATGYRYAEPEFLKPVRDRLRYDAQGNFDIARNYAIDTTGRGVFLQNAGVHTHSITSPDLGMGAYRNAYIIRELLGTEYYPVEKTIAFQEFAV
;
A
#
# COMPACT_ATOMS: atom_id res chain seq x y z
N MET A 1 -8.56 7.23 -10.76
CA MET A 1 -8.76 6.29 -9.62
C MET A 1 -8.63 6.98 -8.28
N THR A 2 -7.92 8.11 -8.17
CA THR A 2 -7.89 8.96 -6.96
C THR A 2 -9.06 9.95 -6.99
N SER A 3 -10.29 9.46 -6.89
CA SER A 3 -11.50 10.29 -6.92
C SER A 3 -12.58 9.80 -5.94
N PRO A 4 -13.49 10.68 -5.48
CA PRO A 4 -14.58 10.32 -4.58
C PRO A 4 -15.47 9.19 -5.09
N GLU A 5 -15.83 9.21 -6.37
CA GLU A 5 -16.68 8.20 -7.04
C GLU A 5 -16.01 6.84 -7.06
N TYR A 6 -14.69 6.81 -7.27
CA TYR A 6 -13.96 5.55 -7.27
C TYR A 6 -13.91 4.95 -5.86
N ILE A 7 -13.80 5.78 -4.82
CA ILE A 7 -13.91 5.32 -3.43
C ILE A 7 -15.30 4.75 -3.16
N ASP A 8 -16.36 5.43 -3.60
CA ASP A 8 -17.75 4.93 -3.47
C ASP A 8 -17.92 3.58 -4.17
N TYR A 9 -17.52 3.49 -5.43
CA TYR A 9 -17.53 2.26 -6.20
C TYR A 9 -16.76 1.13 -5.51
N PHE A 10 -15.50 1.39 -5.13
CA PHE A 10 -14.63 0.38 -4.54
C PHE A 10 -15.15 -0.09 -3.18
N HIS A 11 -15.65 0.82 -2.34
CA HIS A 11 -16.16 0.49 -1.01
C HIS A 11 -17.40 -0.40 -1.11
N ALA A 12 -18.26 -0.18 -2.12
CA ALA A 12 -19.47 -0.95 -2.37
C ALA A 12 -19.21 -2.38 -2.91
N LEU A 13 -18.00 -2.68 -3.38
CA LEU A 13 -17.66 -4.02 -3.86
C LEU A 13 -17.66 -5.05 -2.72
N PRO A 14 -17.99 -6.33 -3.03
CA PRO A 14 -17.81 -7.42 -2.09
C PRO A 14 -16.38 -7.49 -1.56
N GLU A 15 -16.21 -7.82 -0.27
CA GLU A 15 -14.90 -7.87 0.39
C GLU A 15 -13.86 -8.72 -0.39
N PRO A 16 -14.17 -9.95 -0.86
CA PRO A 16 -13.22 -10.73 -1.64
C PRO A 16 -12.73 -10.01 -2.90
N THR A 17 -13.62 -9.24 -3.55
CA THR A 17 -13.30 -8.45 -4.73
C THR A 17 -12.35 -7.31 -4.37
N ARG A 18 -12.59 -6.58 -3.27
CA ARG A 18 -11.70 -5.50 -2.80
C ARG A 18 -10.28 -6.00 -2.52
N TYR A 19 -10.16 -7.14 -1.86
CA TYR A 19 -8.86 -7.77 -1.58
C TYR A 19 -8.13 -8.23 -2.84
N ARG A 20 -8.85 -8.87 -3.77
CA ARG A 20 -8.29 -9.25 -5.07
C ARG A 20 -7.77 -8.04 -5.84
N LEU A 21 -8.58 -6.99 -5.97
CA LEU A 21 -8.19 -5.75 -6.65
C LEU A 21 -6.98 -5.09 -5.99
N THR A 22 -6.93 -5.05 -4.65
CA THR A 22 -5.79 -4.51 -3.90
C THR A 22 -4.49 -5.25 -4.23
N ALA A 23 -4.55 -6.57 -4.46
CA ALA A 23 -3.39 -7.37 -4.83
C ALA A 23 -2.94 -7.14 -6.29
N GLU A 24 -3.88 -6.94 -7.21
CA GLU A 24 -3.62 -6.69 -8.64
C GLU A 24 -3.16 -5.25 -8.92
N GLN A 25 -3.65 -4.27 -8.15
CA GLN A 25 -3.43 -2.84 -8.35
C GLN A 25 -2.12 -2.29 -7.77
N LYS A 26 -1.16 -3.15 -7.41
CA LYS A 26 0.13 -2.72 -6.83
C LYS A 26 0.85 -1.69 -7.69
N GLY A 27 0.77 -1.80 -9.01
CA GLY A 27 1.42 -0.88 -9.95
C GLY A 27 0.94 0.57 -9.85
N LEU A 28 -0.25 0.81 -9.28
CA LEU A 28 -0.83 2.15 -9.17
C LEU A 28 -0.28 2.99 -8.01
N PHE A 29 0.37 2.36 -7.03
CA PHE A 29 0.83 3.06 -5.82
C PHE A 29 2.14 2.52 -5.21
N LYS A 30 2.68 1.42 -5.73
CA LYS A 30 3.99 0.85 -5.33
C LYS A 30 5.00 0.87 -6.48
N GLY A 31 4.79 1.77 -7.46
CA GLY A 31 5.70 1.97 -8.58
C GLY A 31 6.95 2.76 -8.17
N ILE A 32 8.00 2.64 -9.00
CA ILE A 32 9.13 3.57 -8.98
C ILE A 32 8.78 4.70 -9.95
N ASP A 33 9.15 5.92 -9.59
CA ASP A 33 9.03 7.06 -10.50
C ASP A 33 9.72 6.79 -11.85
N GLY A 34 9.08 7.19 -12.95
CA GLY A 34 9.55 6.88 -14.30
C GLY A 34 10.89 7.55 -14.64
N ASP A 35 11.08 8.79 -14.18
CA ASP A 35 12.32 9.53 -14.41
C ASP A 35 13.46 8.89 -13.60
N LEU A 36 13.19 8.47 -12.36
CA LEU A 36 14.19 7.75 -11.56
C LEU A 36 14.62 6.42 -12.19
N ILE A 37 13.70 5.66 -12.82
CA ILE A 37 14.06 4.45 -13.57
C ILE A 37 15.03 4.80 -14.70
N ASN A 38 14.75 5.86 -15.46
CA ASN A 38 15.59 6.33 -16.56
C ASN A 38 16.95 6.80 -16.05
N GLU A 39 17.01 7.56 -14.96
CA GLU A 39 18.25 8.03 -14.35
C GLU A 39 19.16 6.88 -13.90
N ILE A 40 18.59 5.83 -13.29
CA ILE A 40 19.36 4.63 -12.90
C ILE A 40 19.92 3.93 -14.14
N PHE A 41 19.13 3.79 -15.20
CA PHE A 41 19.57 3.19 -16.46
C PHE A 41 20.70 4.00 -17.10
N ASP A 42 20.51 5.30 -17.26
CA ASP A 42 21.48 6.20 -17.87
C ASP A 42 22.81 6.21 -17.10
N LEU A 43 22.75 6.19 -15.77
CA LEU A 43 23.94 6.10 -14.93
C LEU A 43 24.70 4.78 -15.12
N LEU A 44 23.98 3.65 -15.19
CA LEU A 44 24.59 2.34 -15.47
C LEU A 44 25.22 2.32 -16.86
N TYR A 45 24.54 2.89 -17.86
CA TYR A 45 25.04 2.99 -19.23
C TYR A 45 26.33 3.81 -19.30
N GLN A 46 26.35 4.99 -18.68
CA GLN A 46 27.55 5.84 -18.61
C GLN A 46 28.73 5.15 -17.92
N LYS A 47 28.48 4.46 -16.80
CA LYS A 47 29.53 3.70 -16.09
C LYS A 47 30.08 2.55 -16.92
N ASN A 48 29.24 1.93 -17.75
CA ASN A 48 29.63 0.82 -18.61
C ASN A 48 30.62 1.22 -19.72
N LEU A 49 30.74 2.52 -20.05
CA LEU A 49 31.72 3.01 -21.04
C LEU A 49 33.17 2.72 -20.62
N GLY A 50 33.45 2.65 -19.32
CA GLY A 50 34.76 2.30 -18.77
C GLY A 50 35.03 0.80 -18.66
N GLY A 51 34.06 -0.04 -19.04
CA GLY A 51 34.05 -1.49 -18.84
C GLY A 51 32.83 -1.97 -18.05
N PRO A 52 32.61 -3.31 -17.96
CA PRO A 52 31.43 -3.87 -17.31
C PRO A 52 31.25 -3.39 -15.87
N VAL A 53 30.06 -2.88 -15.54
CA VAL A 53 29.71 -2.48 -14.18
C VAL A 53 29.49 -3.74 -13.32
N PRO A 54 30.11 -3.88 -12.14
CA PRO A 54 29.97 -5.06 -11.29
C PRO A 54 28.64 -5.06 -10.50
N THR A 55 27.52 -5.04 -11.23
CA THR A 55 26.15 -4.98 -10.68
C THR A 55 25.29 -6.05 -11.33
N ARG A 56 24.35 -6.61 -10.57
CA ARG A 56 23.31 -7.54 -11.06
C ARG A 56 21.95 -7.04 -10.60
N LEU A 57 20.97 -7.03 -11.51
CA LEU A 57 19.57 -6.77 -11.22
C LEU A 57 18.80 -8.06 -11.47
N LEU A 58 18.02 -8.50 -10.48
CA LEU A 58 17.30 -9.77 -10.51
C LEU A 58 15.84 -9.50 -10.24
N THR A 59 14.96 -10.01 -11.11
CA THR A 59 13.51 -9.88 -11.00
C THR A 59 12.88 -11.22 -10.66
N ASN A 60 11.58 -11.22 -10.34
CA ASN A 60 10.79 -12.42 -10.05
C ASN A 60 11.47 -13.35 -9.03
N SER A 61 12.12 -12.75 -8.02
CA SER A 61 12.94 -13.45 -7.04
C SER A 61 12.44 -13.18 -5.63
N ALA A 62 11.98 -14.23 -4.95
CA ALA A 62 11.57 -14.18 -3.55
C ALA A 62 12.73 -14.57 -2.64
N LEU A 63 12.92 -13.83 -1.54
CA LEU A 63 13.89 -14.17 -0.50
C LEU A 63 13.24 -15.14 0.48
N ASN A 64 13.75 -16.38 0.56
CA ASN A 64 13.21 -17.43 1.42
C ASN A 64 14.03 -17.66 2.69
N GLY A 65 15.29 -17.24 2.69
CA GLY A 65 16.16 -17.38 3.85
C GLY A 65 17.34 -16.41 3.80
N ALA A 66 17.85 -16.06 4.98
CA ALA A 66 19.07 -15.29 5.12
C ALA A 66 19.82 -15.77 6.36
N THR A 67 21.08 -16.15 6.19
CA THR A 67 22.02 -16.43 7.29
C THR A 67 23.14 -15.40 7.27
N TYR A 68 23.74 -15.14 8.44
CA TYR A 68 24.84 -14.19 8.58
C TYR A 68 25.98 -14.80 9.36
N GLU A 69 27.12 -14.96 8.71
CA GLU A 69 28.32 -15.58 9.29
C GLU A 69 29.57 -14.88 8.75
N ASN A 70 30.58 -14.69 9.60
CA ASN A 70 31.89 -14.15 9.23
C ASN A 70 31.83 -12.85 8.40
N GLY A 71 30.90 -11.94 8.73
CA GLY A 71 30.77 -10.66 8.03
C GLY A 71 30.02 -10.70 6.70
N THR A 72 29.41 -11.83 6.33
CA THR A 72 28.76 -12.03 5.04
C THR A 72 27.37 -12.63 5.22
N TYR A 73 26.38 -12.08 4.51
CA TYR A 73 25.06 -12.67 4.33
C TYR A 73 25.10 -13.75 3.25
N THR A 74 24.46 -14.90 3.51
CA THR A 74 24.06 -15.85 2.48
C THR A 74 22.55 -15.81 2.37
N LEU A 75 22.05 -15.40 1.20
CA LEU A 75 20.64 -15.24 0.88
C LEU A 75 20.18 -16.42 0.05
N THR A 76 19.14 -17.13 0.49
CA THR A 76 18.47 -18.18 -0.28
C THR A 76 17.27 -17.58 -0.97
N LEU A 77 17.27 -17.60 -2.31
CA LEU A 77 16.21 -17.04 -3.14
C LEU A 77 15.56 -18.10 -4.03
N ARG A 78 14.30 -17.89 -4.39
CA ARG A 78 13.58 -18.64 -5.41
C ARG A 78 13.19 -17.71 -6.54
N GLN A 79 13.58 -18.03 -7.77
CA GLN A 79 13.03 -17.40 -8.96
C GLN A 79 11.66 -18.05 -9.23
N GLU A 80 10.59 -17.28 -9.11
CA GLU A 80 9.21 -17.80 -9.03
C GLU A 80 8.70 -18.36 -10.36
N GLU A 81 9.03 -17.75 -11.50
CA GLU A 81 8.54 -18.18 -12.82
C GLU A 81 9.26 -19.42 -13.36
N GLN A 82 10.53 -19.57 -13.04
CA GLN A 82 11.40 -20.69 -13.40
C GLN A 82 11.37 -21.78 -12.33
N GLU A 83 10.80 -21.48 -11.16
CA GLU A 83 10.74 -22.37 -10.00
C GLU A 83 12.12 -22.89 -9.55
N LYS A 84 13.15 -22.04 -9.62
CA LYS A 84 14.54 -22.40 -9.31
C LYS A 84 15.07 -21.71 -8.08
N GLU A 85 15.73 -22.47 -7.22
CA GLU A 85 16.45 -21.94 -6.06
C GLU A 85 17.87 -21.54 -6.42
N TYR A 86 18.36 -20.47 -5.81
CA TYR A 86 19.73 -20.00 -5.96
C TYR A 86 20.17 -19.19 -4.73
N GLU A 87 21.49 -19.01 -4.60
CA GLU A 87 22.08 -18.24 -3.50
C GLU A 87 22.77 -16.97 -3.99
N LEU A 88 22.76 -15.95 -3.13
CA LEU A 88 23.59 -14.75 -3.26
C LEU A 88 24.35 -14.49 -1.97
N ARG A 89 25.57 -13.95 -2.12
CA ARG A 89 26.38 -13.49 -0.98
C ARG A 89 26.57 -11.99 -1.04
N SER A 90 26.48 -11.34 0.10
CA SER A 90 26.73 -9.91 0.23
C SER A 90 27.27 -9.54 1.61
N GLN A 91 28.14 -8.54 1.70
CA GLN A 91 28.59 -8.00 2.98
C GLN A 91 27.56 -7.05 3.61
N GLY A 92 26.77 -6.36 2.77
CA GLY A 92 25.70 -5.46 3.21
C GLY A 92 24.34 -5.87 2.66
N LEU A 93 23.30 -5.71 3.47
CA LEU A 93 21.92 -6.02 3.09
C LEU A 93 21.00 -4.84 3.45
N ILE A 94 20.33 -4.26 2.46
CA ILE A 94 19.35 -3.19 2.64
C ILE A 94 17.96 -3.79 2.39
N LEU A 95 17.10 -3.81 3.42
CA LEU A 95 15.73 -4.29 3.33
C LEU A 95 14.77 -3.14 3.01
N ALA A 96 14.66 -2.81 1.73
CA ALA A 96 13.70 -1.81 1.23
C ALA A 96 12.30 -2.41 0.97
N THR A 97 11.78 -3.22 1.92
CA THR A 97 10.53 -3.99 1.76
C THR A 97 9.25 -3.21 2.05
N GLY A 98 9.35 -1.90 2.26
CA GLY A 98 8.23 -1.02 2.57
C GLY A 98 7.73 -1.17 4.01
N TYR A 99 6.45 -0.81 4.23
CA TYR A 99 5.82 -0.74 5.54
C TYR A 99 4.55 -1.60 5.60
N ARG A 100 4.22 -2.07 6.80
CA ARG A 100 2.95 -2.74 7.11
C ARG A 100 2.30 -2.05 8.30
N TYR A 101 1.01 -1.78 8.20
CA TYR A 101 0.22 -1.32 9.33
C TYR A 101 0.12 -2.43 10.39
N ALA A 102 0.34 -2.07 11.66
CA ALA A 102 0.09 -2.92 12.81
C ALA A 102 -0.85 -2.18 13.75
N GLU A 103 -1.88 -2.88 14.23
CA GLU A 103 -2.83 -2.34 15.21
C GLU A 103 -2.06 -1.90 16.48
N PRO A 104 -2.12 -0.61 16.88
CA PRO A 104 -1.43 -0.14 18.06
C PRO A 104 -1.96 -0.78 19.35
N GLU A 105 -1.06 -1.13 20.28
CA GLU A 105 -1.44 -1.86 21.50
C GLU A 105 -2.43 -1.12 22.40
N PHE A 106 -2.45 0.22 22.34
CA PHE A 106 -3.38 1.03 23.13
C PHE A 106 -4.84 0.83 22.73
N LEU A 107 -5.13 0.22 21.58
CA LEU A 107 -6.49 -0.11 21.14
C LEU A 107 -7.03 -1.40 21.79
N LYS A 108 -6.17 -2.24 22.36
CA LYS A 108 -6.57 -3.52 23.00
C LYS A 108 -7.72 -3.36 24.01
N PRO A 109 -7.76 -2.35 24.91
CA PRO A 109 -8.84 -2.20 25.89
C PRO A 109 -10.20 -1.81 25.31
N VAL A 110 -10.25 -1.35 24.06
CA VAL A 110 -11.50 -0.93 23.38
C VAL A 110 -11.83 -1.81 22.18
N ARG A 111 -11.17 -2.97 22.05
CA ARG A 111 -11.31 -3.87 20.90
C ARG A 111 -12.76 -4.30 20.65
N ASP A 112 -13.54 -4.49 21.71
CA ASP A 112 -14.97 -4.82 21.67
C ASP A 112 -15.85 -3.73 21.05
N ARG A 113 -15.34 -2.49 20.99
CA ARG A 113 -16.00 -1.35 20.37
C ARG A 113 -15.59 -1.16 18.91
N LEU A 114 -14.58 -1.88 18.42
CA LEU A 114 -14.05 -1.76 17.07
C LEU A 114 -14.64 -2.84 16.16
N ARG A 115 -14.79 -2.52 14.87
CA ARG A 115 -15.26 -3.44 13.84
C ARG A 115 -14.08 -4.03 13.09
N TYR A 116 -14.18 -5.33 12.82
CA TYR A 116 -13.17 -6.09 12.09
C TYR A 116 -13.83 -6.85 10.94
N ASP A 117 -13.10 -6.96 9.82
CA ASP A 117 -13.51 -7.73 8.66
C ASP A 117 -13.18 -9.22 8.82
N ALA A 118 -13.49 -10.04 7.80
CA ALA A 118 -13.24 -11.48 7.84
C ALA A 118 -11.75 -11.85 7.88
N GLN A 119 -10.85 -10.92 7.56
CA GLN A 119 -9.39 -11.10 7.64
C GLN A 119 -8.78 -10.56 8.94
N GLY A 120 -9.60 -10.02 9.84
CA GLY A 120 -9.15 -9.45 11.11
C GLY A 120 -8.52 -8.06 10.99
N ASN A 121 -8.66 -7.40 9.83
CA ASN A 121 -8.33 -5.98 9.69
C ASN A 121 -9.53 -5.13 10.13
N PHE A 122 -9.35 -3.81 10.33
CA PHE A 122 -10.48 -2.94 10.64
C PHE A 122 -11.50 -2.94 9.49
N ASP A 123 -12.77 -3.14 9.82
CA ASP A 123 -13.89 -2.94 8.88
C ASP A 123 -14.23 -1.46 8.85
N ILE A 124 -13.52 -0.73 7.98
CA ILE A 124 -13.57 0.73 7.91
C ILE A 124 -14.82 1.12 7.12
N ALA A 125 -15.73 1.83 7.80
CA ALA A 125 -16.91 2.40 7.19
C ALA A 125 -16.54 3.48 6.16
N ARG A 126 -17.48 3.81 5.26
CA ARG A 126 -17.26 4.78 4.19
C ARG A 126 -16.88 6.18 4.67
N ASN A 127 -17.25 6.51 5.91
CA ASN A 127 -16.90 7.75 6.60
C ASN A 127 -15.59 7.66 7.41
N TYR A 128 -14.79 6.62 7.18
CA TYR A 128 -13.53 6.32 7.87
C TYR A 128 -13.65 5.90 9.35
N ALA A 129 -14.87 5.69 9.85
CA ALA A 129 -15.07 5.17 11.20
C ALA A 129 -14.74 3.67 11.27
N ILE A 130 -14.19 3.24 12.41
CA ILE A 130 -13.83 1.84 12.68
C ILE A 130 -14.53 1.28 13.91
N ASP A 131 -15.41 2.06 14.55
CA ASP A 131 -16.11 1.66 15.76
C ASP A 131 -17.58 1.30 15.50
N THR A 132 -18.22 0.68 16.50
CA THR A 132 -19.60 0.22 16.40
C THR A 132 -20.62 1.36 16.32
N THR A 133 -20.31 2.56 16.82
CA THR A 133 -21.19 3.74 16.75
C THR A 133 -21.09 4.45 15.40
N GLY A 134 -19.98 4.26 14.68
CA GLY A 134 -19.70 4.90 13.40
C GLY A 134 -19.28 6.38 13.49
N ARG A 135 -19.05 6.90 14.71
CA ARG A 135 -18.67 8.30 14.96
C ARG A 135 -17.64 8.48 16.08
N GLY A 136 -17.19 7.40 16.71
CA GLY A 136 -16.34 7.47 17.90
C GLY A 136 -14.85 7.38 17.58
N VAL A 137 -14.48 6.47 16.67
CA VAL A 137 -13.08 6.21 16.31
C VAL A 137 -12.92 6.23 14.81
N PHE A 138 -12.03 7.08 14.31
CA PHE A 138 -11.71 7.22 12.90
C PHE A 138 -10.29 6.74 12.61
N LEU A 139 -10.07 6.20 11.41
CA LEU A 139 -8.77 5.69 10.97
C LEU A 139 -8.23 6.48 9.78
N GLN A 140 -6.93 6.77 9.81
CA GLN A 140 -6.20 7.47 8.76
C GLN A 140 -5.12 6.52 8.18
N ASN A 141 -4.98 6.48 6.85
CA ASN A 141 -3.87 5.81 6.13
C ASN A 141 -3.73 4.27 6.28
N ALA A 142 -4.71 3.57 6.84
CA ALA A 142 -4.68 2.11 7.04
C ALA A 142 -5.90 1.39 6.42
N GLY A 143 -6.46 1.97 5.35
CA GLY A 143 -7.71 1.51 4.73
C GLY A 143 -7.59 1.16 3.26
N VAL A 144 -6.44 0.66 2.79
CA VAL A 144 -6.28 0.28 1.38
C VAL A 144 -7.29 -0.80 0.97
N HIS A 145 -7.61 -1.74 1.87
CA HIS A 145 -8.58 -2.83 1.61
C HIS A 145 -10.05 -2.38 1.54
N THR A 146 -10.37 -1.14 1.93
CA THR A 146 -11.74 -0.59 1.91
C THR A 146 -11.88 0.68 1.07
N HIS A 147 -10.82 1.47 0.92
CA HIS A 147 -10.77 2.77 0.24
C HIS A 147 -9.73 2.80 -0.89
N SER A 148 -9.16 1.64 -1.26
CA SER A 148 -8.15 1.51 -2.32
C SER A 148 -6.90 2.38 -2.09
N ILE A 149 -6.16 2.65 -3.16
CA ILE A 149 -4.91 3.43 -3.20
C ILE A 149 -5.06 4.86 -2.66
N THR A 150 -6.29 5.36 -2.53
CA THR A 150 -6.57 6.69 -1.98
C THR A 150 -6.25 6.79 -0.49
N SER A 151 -6.14 5.66 0.21
CA SER A 151 -5.82 5.67 1.64
C SER A 151 -4.42 6.22 1.93
N PRO A 152 -3.34 5.74 1.26
CA PRO A 152 -2.00 6.30 1.42
C PRO A 152 -1.69 7.55 0.60
N ASP A 153 -2.56 7.92 -0.34
CA ASP A 153 -2.34 9.09 -1.17
C ASP A 153 -2.47 10.40 -0.37
N LEU A 154 -1.41 11.21 -0.39
CA LEU A 154 -1.39 12.54 0.21
C LEU A 154 -2.39 13.48 -0.48
N GLY A 155 -2.61 13.33 -1.79
CA GLY A 155 -3.59 14.12 -2.55
C GLY A 155 -5.03 13.95 -2.05
N MET A 156 -5.33 12.78 -1.46
CA MET A 156 -6.64 12.47 -0.87
C MET A 156 -6.73 12.78 0.62
N GLY A 157 -5.67 13.34 1.23
CA GLY A 157 -5.64 13.70 2.65
C GLY A 157 -6.66 14.78 3.01
N ALA A 158 -6.75 15.85 2.21
CA ALA A 158 -7.72 16.93 2.42
C ALA A 158 -9.17 16.42 2.30
N TYR A 159 -9.45 15.60 1.28
CA TYR A 159 -10.75 14.94 1.10
C TYR A 159 -11.15 14.11 2.33
N ARG A 160 -10.26 13.25 2.81
CA ARG A 160 -10.51 12.40 3.99
C ARG A 160 -10.73 13.24 5.25
N ASN A 161 -9.94 14.29 5.45
CA ASN A 161 -10.08 15.20 6.59
C ASN A 161 -11.42 15.94 6.55
N ALA A 162 -11.86 16.43 5.39
CA ALA A 162 -13.16 17.08 5.24
C ALA A 162 -14.31 16.12 5.63
N TYR A 163 -14.22 14.85 5.24
CA TYR A 163 -15.21 13.82 5.61
C TYR A 163 -15.27 13.60 7.12
N ILE A 164 -14.11 13.45 7.79
CA ILE A 164 -14.05 13.23 9.23
C ILE A 164 -14.52 14.47 10.00
N ILE A 165 -14.10 15.67 9.59
CA ILE A 165 -14.55 16.94 10.20
C ILE A 165 -16.07 17.07 10.10
N ARG A 166 -16.67 16.69 8.96
CA ARG A 166 -18.12 16.68 8.81
C ARG A 166 -18.81 15.76 9.82
N GLU A 167 -18.28 14.55 10.04
CA GLU A 167 -18.84 13.63 11.04
C GLU A 167 -18.68 14.14 12.47
N LEU A 168 -17.56 14.80 12.78
CA LEU A 168 -17.29 15.38 14.09
C LEU A 168 -18.20 16.59 14.41
N LEU A 169 -18.45 17.44 13.42
CA LEU A 169 -19.25 18.66 13.59
C LEU A 169 -20.75 18.44 13.32
N GLY A 170 -21.12 17.34 12.67
CA GLY A 170 -22.49 17.09 12.19
C GLY A 170 -22.92 18.03 11.06
N THR A 171 -22.01 18.82 10.50
CA THR A 171 -22.26 19.77 9.41
C THR A 171 -21.11 19.78 8.42
N GLU A 172 -21.40 20.05 7.14
CA GLU A 172 -20.40 20.09 6.09
C GLU A 172 -19.63 21.41 6.13
N TYR A 173 -18.61 21.47 6.98
CA TYR A 173 -17.79 22.66 7.15
C TYR A 173 -16.87 22.94 5.95
N TYR A 174 -16.31 21.87 5.37
CA TYR A 174 -15.62 21.91 4.08
C TYR A 174 -16.48 21.15 3.07
N PRO A 175 -16.78 21.74 1.89
CA PRO A 175 -17.51 21.03 0.86
C PRO A 175 -16.70 19.81 0.40
N VAL A 176 -17.39 18.69 0.24
CA VAL A 176 -16.78 17.43 -0.22
C VAL A 176 -17.26 17.18 -1.65
N GLU A 177 -16.36 17.26 -2.62
CA GLU A 177 -16.69 16.91 -4.00
C GLU A 177 -17.13 15.44 -4.07
N LYS A 178 -18.18 15.20 -4.85
CA LYS A 178 -18.69 13.85 -5.16
C LYS A 178 -18.39 13.46 -6.61
N THR A 179 -18.46 14.47 -7.47
CA THR A 179 -18.42 14.54 -8.94
C THR A 179 -17.20 15.19 -9.61
N ILE A 180 -16.06 14.53 -9.83
CA ILE A 180 -14.87 15.08 -10.50
C ILE A 180 -14.39 14.26 -11.70
N ALA A 181 -14.74 12.98 -11.81
CA ALA A 181 -14.27 12.12 -12.89
C ALA A 181 -15.20 12.18 -14.12
N PHE A 182 -14.62 12.18 -15.33
CA PHE A 182 -15.39 11.98 -16.57
C PHE A 182 -15.85 10.53 -16.78
N GLN A 183 -15.26 9.58 -16.05
CA GLN A 183 -15.55 8.15 -16.17
C GLN A 183 -16.64 7.73 -15.18
N GLU A 184 -17.48 6.80 -15.60
CA GLU A 184 -18.43 6.10 -14.74
C GLU A 184 -17.83 4.75 -14.32
N PHE A 185 -17.75 4.50 -13.01
CA PHE A 185 -17.14 3.28 -12.47
C PHE A 185 -18.16 2.18 -12.12
N ALA A 186 -19.40 2.58 -11.80
CA ALA A 186 -20.51 1.70 -11.51
C ALA A 186 -21.53 1.74 -12.66
N VAL A 187 -22.28 0.65 -12.83
CA VAL A 187 -23.37 0.51 -13.82
C VAL A 187 -24.65 0.14 -13.08
#